data_AF-A0A8H7Z7H5-F1
#
_entry.id   AF-A0A8H7Z7H5-F1
#
_cell.length_a   1.000
_cell.length_b   1.000
_cell.length_c   1.000
_cell.angle_alpha   90.00
_cell.angle_beta   90.00
_cell.angle_gamma   90.00
#
_symmetry.space_group_name_H-M   'P 1'
#
loop_
_entity.id
_entity.type
_entity.pdbx_description
1 polymer ?
#
loop_
_entity_poly.entity_id
_entity_poly.type
_entity_poly.pdbx_seq_one_letter_code
_entity_poly.pdbx_strand_id
1 'polypeptide(L)' 'MFEVSEPDGRPSCLVHRRMHLNSMEFMRKTPSKRLNKTLLKLVLQYPLTALDFLHTEADIAHTGMSCTYMYV' A
#
# COMPACT_ATOMS: atom_id res chain seq x y z
N MET A 1 -4.53 14.38 9.88
CA MET A 1 -5.32 15.04 8.82
C MET A 1 -5.48 16.50 9.24
N PHE A 2 -5.28 17.44 8.32
CA PHE A 2 -5.45 18.87 8.59
C PHE A 2 -6.05 19.55 7.37
N GLU A 3 -6.65 20.71 7.54
CA GLU A 3 -7.19 21.49 6.43
C GLU A 3 -6.25 22.64 6.08
N VAL A 4 -6.13 22.93 4.78
CA VAL A 4 -5.41 24.11 4.29
C VAL A 4 -6.46 25.11 3.79
N SER A 5 -6.35 26.38 4.18
CA SER A 5 -7.25 27.41 3.66
C SER A 5 -6.74 27.90 2.31
N GLU A 6 -7.54 27.71 1.28
CA GLU A 6 -7.30 28.18 -0.09
C GLU A 6 -8.46 29.06 -0.57
N PRO A 7 -8.26 29.90 -1.59
CA PRO A 7 -9.33 30.74 -2.15
C PRO A 7 -10.56 29.93 -2.58
N ASP A 8 -10.33 28.70 -3.06
CA ASP A 8 -11.38 27.80 -3.57
C ASP A 8 -11.96 26.86 -2.50
N GLY A 9 -11.51 26.96 -1.24
CA GLY A 9 -12.08 26.19 -0.13
C GLY A 9 -11.06 25.74 0.92
N ARG A 10 -11.45 24.72 1.69
CA ARG A 10 -10.62 24.12 2.75
C ARG A 10 -10.36 22.65 2.47
N PRO A 11 -9.49 22.31 1.49
CA PRO A 11 -9.15 20.91 1.23
C PRO A 11 -8.51 20.26 2.45
N SER A 12 -8.86 19.00 2.67
CA SER A 12 -8.25 18.20 3.73
C SER A 12 -7.03 17.44 3.22
N CYS A 13 -5.94 17.52 3.98
CA CYS A 13 -4.65 16.93 3.67
C CYS A 13 -4.31 15.81 4.64
N LEU A 14 -3.78 14.72 4.07
CA LEU A 14 -3.22 13.59 4.81
C LEU A 14 -1.74 13.44 4.45
N VAL A 15 -0.88 13.55 5.45
CA VAL A 15 0.56 13.34 5.28
C VAL A 15 0.86 11.89 5.60
N HIS A 16 1.48 11.19 4.66
CA HIS A 16 1.97 9.84 4.84
C HIS A 16 3.46 9.77 4.53
N ARG A 17 4.14 8.76 5.06
CA ARG A 17 5.53 8.46 4.71
C ARG A 17 5.61 8.17 3.20
N ARG A 18 6.62 8.72 2.51
CA ARG A 18 6.87 8.38 1.10
C ARG A 18 6.96 6.86 0.93
N MET A 19 6.11 6.32 0.07
CA MET A 19 6.14 4.93 -0.38
C MET A 19 6.90 4.92 -1.72
N HIS A 20 7.77 3.93 -1.94
CA HIS A 20 8.66 3.93 -3.11
C HIS A 20 7.94 3.47 -4.37
N LEU A 21 7.99 2.17 -4.67
CA LEU A 21 7.36 1.59 -5.85
C LEU A 21 6.19 0.73 -5.38
N ASN A 22 5.14 0.64 -6.17
CA ASN A 22 4.22 -0.46 -5.95
C ASN A 22 4.84 -1.78 -6.43
N SER A 23 4.28 -2.89 -5.95
CA SER A 23 4.78 -4.24 -6.22
C SER A 23 4.76 -4.57 -7.72
N MET A 24 3.78 -4.05 -8.48
CA MET A 24 3.73 -4.19 -9.94
C MET A 24 4.86 -3.44 -10.64
N GLU A 25 5.13 -2.20 -10.25
CA GLU A 25 6.23 -1.39 -10.78
C GLU A 25 7.59 -2.00 -10.46
N PHE A 26 7.75 -2.51 -9.25
CA PHE A 26 8.95 -3.22 -8.85
C PHE A 26 9.16 -4.50 -9.66
N MET A 27 8.11 -5.32 -9.83
CA MET A 27 8.18 -6.50 -10.70
C MET A 27 8.60 -6.16 -12.12
N ARG A 28 8.05 -5.08 -12.70
CA ARG A 28 8.40 -4.65 -14.06
C ARG A 28 9.87 -4.25 -14.22
N LYS A 29 10.55 -3.87 -13.14
CA LYS A 29 11.99 -3.55 -13.15
C LYS A 29 12.87 -4.81 -13.04
N THR A 30 12.32 -5.97 -12.69
CA THR A 30 13.09 -7.21 -12.66
C THR A 30 13.30 -7.76 -14.09
N PRO A 31 14.48 -8.33 -14.42
CA PRO A 31 14.73 -8.86 -15.77
C PRO A 31 13.72 -9.93 -16.22
N SER A 32 13.28 -10.77 -15.28
CA SER A 32 12.31 -11.84 -15.54
C SER A 32 10.85 -11.36 -15.51
N LYS A 33 10.60 -10.09 -15.15
CA LYS A 33 9.27 -9.54 -14.85
C LYS A 33 8.49 -10.34 -13.79
N ARG A 34 9.21 -11.05 -12.91
CA ARG A 34 8.67 -11.94 -11.87
C ARG A 34 9.43 -11.74 -10.57
N LEU A 35 8.71 -11.85 -9.46
CA LEU A 35 9.35 -11.95 -8.15
C LEU A 35 10.03 -13.30 -7.99
N ASN A 36 11.21 -13.32 -7.38
CA ASN A 36 11.78 -14.56 -6.89
C ASN A 36 10.98 -15.08 -5.68
N LYS A 37 11.21 -16.34 -5.31
CA LYS A 37 10.47 -17.01 -4.24
C LYS A 37 10.52 -16.28 -2.90
N THR A 38 11.66 -15.67 -2.56
CA THR A 38 11.83 -14.93 -1.30
C THR A 38 10.99 -13.66 -1.31
N LEU A 39 11.05 -12.87 -2.39
CA LEU A 39 10.29 -11.63 -2.52
C LEU A 39 8.79 -11.91 -2.59
N LEU A 40 8.37 -12.96 -3.29
CA LEU A 40 6.97 -13.37 -3.35
C LEU A 40 6.42 -13.71 -1.97
N LYS A 41 7.18 -14.41 -1.13
CA LYS A 41 6.78 -14.69 0.25
C LYS A 41 6.58 -13.41 1.06
N LEU A 42 7.50 -12.45 0.95
CA LEU A 42 7.40 -11.18 1.68
C LEU A 42 6.21 -10.34 1.23
N VAL A 43 6.00 -10.24 -0.09
CA VAL A 43 4.86 -9.53 -0.70
C VAL A 43 3.51 -10.16 -0.32
N LEU A 44 3.47 -11.43 0.11
CA LEU A 44 2.25 -12.05 0.64
C LEU A 44 2.16 -11.95 2.17
N GLN A 45 3.27 -12.15 2.88
CA GLN A 45 3.29 -12.21 4.33
C GLN A 45 2.89 -10.87 4.96
N TYR A 46 3.52 -9.76 4.57
CA TYR A 46 3.25 -8.46 5.20
C TYR A 46 1.79 -8.00 5.03
N PRO A 47 1.17 -8.09 3.84
CA PRO A 47 -0.23 -7.72 3.68
C PRO A 47 -1.18 -8.66 4.42
N LEU A 48 -0.91 -9.96 4.47
CA LEU A 48 -1.74 -10.88 5.23
C LEU A 48 -1.67 -10.57 6.73
N THR A 49 -0.49 -10.24 7.25
CA THR A 49 -0.36 -9.77 8.64
C THR A 49 -1.08 -8.44 8.86
N ALA A 50 -1.02 -7.50 7.91
CA ALA A 50 -1.75 -6.25 8.00
C ALA A 50 -3.28 -6.47 7.93
N LEU A 51 -3.75 -7.37 7.07
CA LEU A 51 -5.17 -7.75 6.99
C LEU A 51 -5.66 -8.43 8.25
N ASP A 52 -4.84 -9.31 8.84
CA ASP A 52 -5.16 -9.94 10.12
C ASP A 52 -5.43 -8.87 11.19
N PHE A 53 -4.51 -7.90 11.34
CA PHE A 53 -4.71 -6.76 12.22
C PHE A 53 -5.97 -5.94 11.87
N LEU A 54 -6.16 -5.61 10.59
CA LEU A 54 -7.33 -4.82 10.15
C LEU A 54 -8.65 -5.53 10.47
N HIS A 55 -8.73 -6.84 10.28
CA HIS A 55 -9.95 -7.60 10.53
C HIS A 55 -10.18 -7.89 12.01
N THR A 56 -9.12 -8.25 12.75
CA THR A 56 -9.25 -8.75 14.14
C THR A 56 -9.26 -7.63 15.17
N GLU A 57 -8.38 -6.63 15.01
CA GLU A 57 -8.18 -5.57 16.00
C GLU A 57 -8.90 -4.28 15.62
N ALA A 58 -8.99 -3.98 14.31
CA ALA A 58 -9.56 -2.71 13.84
C ALA A 58 -11.01 -2.81 13.32
N ASP A 59 -11.55 -4.02 13.11
CA ASP A 59 -12.87 -4.28 12.50
C ASP A 59 -13.08 -3.55 11.14
N ILE A 60 -12.03 -3.53 10.31
CA ILE A 60 -12.01 -2.88 9.00
C ILE A 60 -11.81 -3.92 7.90
N ALA A 61 -12.77 -4.02 6.98
CA ALA A 61 -12.61 -4.78 5.75
C ALA A 61 -11.92 -3.93 4.66
N HIS A 62 -10.71 -4.31 4.26
CA HIS A 62 -10.02 -3.65 3.16
C HIS A 62 -10.48 -4.21 1.80
N THR A 63 -11.40 -3.51 1.13
CA THR A 63 -12.02 -3.96 -0.13
C THR A 63 -11.18 -3.68 -1.39
N GLY A 64 -10.01 -3.05 -1.24
CA GLY A 64 -9.15 -2.58 -2.34
C GLY A 64 -7.86 -3.38 -2.54
N MET A 65 -7.73 -4.59 -2.01
CA MET A 65 -6.45 -5.30 -2.04
C MET A 65 -6.03 -5.68 -3.47
N SER A 66 -4.97 -5.04 -3.98
CA SER A 66 -4.35 -5.35 -5.27
C SER A 66 -2.85 -5.06 -5.23
N CYS A 67 -2.08 -5.73 -6.10
CA CYS A 67 -0.64 -5.55 -6.24
C CYS A 67 -0.24 -4.11 -6.63
N THR A 68 -1.17 -3.35 -7.23
CA THR A 68 -1.01 -1.92 -7.54
C THR A 68 -1.05 -1.03 -6.29
N TYR A 69 -1.75 -1.44 -5.24
CA TYR A 69 -1.93 -0.67 -4.00
C TYR A 69 -1.01 -1.15 -2.87
N MET A 70 -0.05 -2.02 -3.20
CA MET A 70 0.91 -2.59 -2.26
C MET A 70 2.30 -2.07 -2.59
N TYR A 71 2.93 -1.39 -1.64
CA TYR A 71 4.20 -0.72 -1.83
C TYR A 71 5.37 -1.52 -1.25
N VAL A 72 6.49 -1.54 -1.95
CA VAL A 72 7.79 -2.11 -1.54
C VAL A 72 8.79 -1.03 -1.19
#